data_AF-A0A223P3Q9-F1
#
_entry.id   AF-A0A223P3Q9-F1
#
_cell.length_a   1.000
_cell.length_b   1.000
_cell.length_c   1.000
_cell.angle_alpha   90.00
_cell.angle_beta   90.00
_cell.angle_gamma   90.00
#
_symmetry.space_group_name_H-M   'P 1'
#
loop_
_entity.id
_entity.type
_entity.pdbx_description
1 polymer ?
#
loop_
_entity_poly.entity_id
_entity_poly.type
_entity_poly.pdbx_seq_one_letter_code
_entity_poly.pdbx_strand_id
1 'polypeptide(L)'
;MSSELIFISGFIVFILIMLALDLGLFATPEKPVSLKRAGIMSAVWVILALGFYVLILNWGHLLHHINSLAVLQKVNAAHFHKLKLNPNDFAGSLQLYRNALGLEFITGYVVEYALSVDNIFVIVLIFTAFSVSPRHYHKVLFWGIAGAVVMRFAFIFLGSTLIEHFHWILYLFGAFLVYTGVSMFINRNKDENIDPENHKVVKLASRYFSVHPQFEGDRFFVNINGKKMMTPLFLVLLIIELTDLVFAVDSIPAIFSITKDPYIVFFSNIFAILGLRSMFFLLVNIIDKFHYLKVGLAALLAFIGLKMLLAEYAELVGLNTARSLLIILAILLISVAASLLFPKNKEEIKRG
;
A
#
# COMPACT_ATOMS: atom_id res chain seq x y z
N MET A 1 -17.63 -11.84 -21.98
CA MET A 1 -16.57 -11.47 -21.01
C MET A 1 -17.19 -11.57 -19.63
N SER A 2 -16.48 -12.11 -18.62
CA SER A 2 -16.99 -12.08 -17.23
C SER A 2 -17.17 -10.62 -16.77
N SER A 3 -18.09 -10.34 -15.84
CA SER A 3 -18.16 -9.03 -15.11
C SER A 3 -16.78 -8.62 -14.69
N GLU A 4 -16.10 -9.62 -14.12
CA GLU A 4 -14.75 -9.66 -13.63
C GLU A 4 -13.86 -8.73 -14.46
N LEU A 5 -13.76 -9.14 -15.72
CA LEU A 5 -12.84 -8.59 -16.69
C LEU A 5 -13.29 -7.21 -17.20
N ILE A 6 -14.60 -6.95 -17.27
CA ILE A 6 -15.12 -5.62 -17.65
C ILE A 6 -14.80 -4.60 -16.56
N PHE A 7 -15.04 -4.94 -15.29
CA PHE A 7 -14.73 -4.09 -14.15
C PHE A 7 -13.23 -3.84 -14.02
N ILE A 8 -12.40 -4.89 -14.13
CA ILE A 8 -10.95 -4.73 -14.14
C ILE A 8 -10.51 -3.82 -15.28
N SER A 9 -10.98 -4.06 -16.51
CA SER A 9 -10.55 -3.27 -17.67
C SER A 9 -10.95 -1.80 -17.52
N GLY A 10 -12.19 -1.54 -17.08
CA GLY A 10 -12.66 -0.19 -16.77
C GLY A 10 -11.85 0.48 -15.66
N PHE A 11 -11.48 -0.29 -14.62
CA PHE A 11 -10.67 0.21 -13.52
C PHE A 11 -9.22 0.47 -13.95
N ILE A 12 -8.62 -0.36 -14.82
CA ILE A 12 -7.30 -0.10 -15.40
C ILE A 12 -7.34 1.19 -16.23
N VAL A 13 -8.37 1.39 -17.04
CA VAL A 13 -8.54 2.65 -17.78
C VAL A 13 -8.66 3.83 -16.81
N PHE A 14 -9.42 3.70 -15.73
CA PHE A 14 -9.47 4.70 -14.67
C PHE A 14 -8.09 4.97 -14.07
N ILE A 15 -7.31 3.94 -13.72
CA ILE A 15 -5.94 4.10 -13.21
C ILE A 15 -5.07 4.86 -14.21
N LEU A 16 -5.09 4.48 -15.48
CA LEU A 16 -4.29 5.13 -16.52
C LEU A 16 -4.67 6.61 -16.68
N ILE A 17 -5.96 6.92 -16.65
CA ILE A 17 -6.46 8.31 -16.66
C ILE A 17 -5.95 9.04 -15.42
N MET A 18 -6.09 8.45 -14.24
CA MET A 18 -5.67 9.06 -12.99
C MET A 18 -4.16 9.31 -12.95
N LEU A 19 -3.34 8.37 -13.41
CA LEU A 19 -1.89 8.54 -13.57
C LEU A 19 -1.55 9.63 -14.59
N ALA A 20 -2.29 9.70 -15.70
CA ALA A 20 -2.10 10.75 -16.70
C ALA A 20 -2.51 12.15 -16.17
N LEU A 21 -3.58 12.23 -15.37
CA LEU A 21 -3.99 13.45 -14.69
C LEU A 21 -2.98 13.87 -13.62
N ASP A 22 -2.44 12.90 -12.87
CA ASP A 22 -1.40 13.12 -11.87
C ASP A 22 -0.11 13.68 -12.52
N LEU A 23 0.20 13.24 -13.76
CA LEU A 23 1.26 13.80 -14.61
C LEU A 23 0.91 15.18 -15.21
N GLY A 24 -0.32 15.40 -15.66
CA GLY A 24 -0.69 16.57 -16.47
C GLY A 24 -1.23 17.77 -15.69
N LEU A 25 -1.96 17.55 -14.59
CA LEU A 25 -2.59 18.62 -13.80
C LEU A 25 -1.65 19.24 -12.76
N PHE A 26 -0.63 18.51 -12.30
CA PHE A 26 0.21 18.91 -11.17
C PHE A 26 1.71 19.03 -11.49
N ALA A 27 2.16 18.64 -12.68
CA ALA A 27 3.55 18.82 -13.07
C ALA A 27 3.83 20.30 -13.39
N THR A 28 4.37 21.02 -12.41
CA THR A 28 5.24 22.17 -12.71
C THR A 28 6.67 21.69 -12.49
N PRO A 29 7.48 21.52 -13.56
CA PRO A 29 8.78 20.84 -13.47
C PRO A 29 9.81 21.50 -12.54
N GLU A 30 9.61 22.78 -12.18
CA GLU A 30 10.69 23.60 -11.65
C GLU A 30 10.59 23.92 -10.15
N LYS A 31 9.48 23.59 -9.47
CA LYS A 31 9.29 23.98 -8.05
C LYS A 31 8.97 22.79 -7.15
N PRO A 32 9.64 22.66 -5.99
CA PRO A 32 9.29 21.65 -4.99
C PRO A 32 7.83 21.83 -4.54
N VAL A 33 7.10 20.72 -4.39
CA VAL A 33 5.70 20.74 -3.97
C VAL A 33 5.61 21.27 -2.55
N SER A 34 4.87 22.37 -2.34
CA SER A 34 4.67 22.93 -1.01
C SER A 34 3.77 22.05 -0.15
N LEU A 35 3.97 22.09 1.17
CA LEU A 35 3.17 21.31 2.15
C LEU A 35 1.65 21.49 1.94
N LYS A 36 1.20 22.72 1.68
CA LYS A 36 -0.22 23.02 1.42
C LYS A 36 -0.73 22.33 0.16
N ARG A 37 0.06 22.34 -0.92
CA ARG A 37 -0.31 21.66 -2.17
C ARG A 37 -0.32 20.14 -1.99
N ALA A 38 0.70 19.58 -1.35
CA ALA A 38 0.75 18.16 -1.02
C ALA A 38 -0.45 17.72 -0.19
N GLY A 39 -0.83 18.51 0.83
CA GLY A 39 -2.02 18.24 1.65
C GLY A 39 -3.33 18.27 0.86
N ILE A 40 -3.50 19.25 -0.03
CA ILE A 40 -4.68 19.30 -0.92
C ILE A 40 -4.73 18.06 -1.83
N MET A 41 -3.60 17.70 -2.44
CA MET A 41 -3.54 16.52 -3.31
C MET A 41 -3.86 15.23 -2.54
N SER A 42 -3.28 15.04 -1.34
CA SER A 42 -3.63 13.89 -0.50
C SER A 42 -5.11 13.87 -0.11
N ALA A 43 -5.71 15.02 0.17
CA ALA A 43 -7.14 15.12 0.47
C ALA A 43 -8.00 14.71 -0.75
N VAL A 44 -7.61 15.11 -1.97
CA VAL A 44 -8.30 14.68 -3.21
C VAL A 44 -8.29 13.16 -3.34
N TRP A 45 -7.14 12.51 -3.13
CA TRP A 45 -7.03 11.05 -3.21
C TRP A 45 -7.88 10.34 -2.15
N VAL A 46 -7.89 10.85 -0.92
CA VAL A 46 -8.75 10.33 0.16
C VAL A 46 -10.22 10.48 -0.21
N ILE A 47 -10.64 11.64 -0.72
CA ILE A 47 -12.02 11.88 -1.14
C ILE A 47 -12.42 10.94 -2.27
N LEU A 48 -11.54 10.69 -3.24
CA LEU A 48 -11.79 9.73 -4.31
C LEU A 48 -11.97 8.30 -3.80
N ALA A 49 -11.13 7.86 -2.84
CA ALA A 49 -11.29 6.57 -2.19
C ALA A 49 -12.63 6.49 -1.42
N LEU A 50 -13.03 7.55 -0.71
CA LEU A 50 -14.33 7.63 -0.04
C LEU A 50 -15.50 7.63 -1.02
N GLY A 51 -15.36 8.29 -2.17
CA GLY A 51 -16.32 8.23 -3.26
C GLY A 51 -16.48 6.80 -3.78
N PHE A 52 -15.37 6.08 -3.97
CA PHE A 52 -15.41 4.67 -4.37
C PHE A 52 -16.01 3.75 -3.30
N TYR A 53 -15.76 4.02 -2.02
CA TYR A 53 -16.46 3.35 -0.91
C TYR A 53 -17.98 3.53 -1.03
N VAL A 54 -18.46 4.75 -1.29
CA VAL A 54 -19.90 5.00 -1.53
C VAL A 54 -20.39 4.26 -2.78
N LEU A 55 -19.60 4.17 -3.84
CA LEU A 55 -19.95 3.37 -5.01
C LEU A 55 -20.12 1.88 -4.66
N ILE A 56 -19.26 1.32 -3.81
CA ILE A 56 -19.37 -0.07 -3.36
C ILE A 56 -20.65 -0.28 -2.53
N LEU A 57 -20.98 0.64 -1.63
CA LEU A 57 -22.20 0.53 -0.81
C LEU A 57 -23.49 0.47 -1.65
N ASN A 58 -23.49 1.11 -2.82
CA ASN A 58 -24.65 1.19 -3.71
C ASN A 58 -24.62 0.12 -4.81
N TRP A 59 -23.45 -0.16 -5.38
CA TRP A 59 -23.29 -0.97 -6.59
C TRP A 59 -22.29 -2.13 -6.48
N GLY A 60 -21.70 -2.38 -5.31
CA GLY A 60 -20.64 -3.40 -5.13
C GLY A 60 -21.02 -4.81 -5.60
N HIS A 61 -22.29 -5.20 -5.44
CA HIS A 61 -22.83 -6.45 -5.97
C HIS A 61 -22.67 -6.68 -7.49
N LEU A 62 -22.49 -5.62 -8.29
CA LEU A 62 -22.27 -5.73 -9.73
C LEU A 62 -20.90 -6.33 -10.06
N LEU A 63 -19.93 -6.20 -9.16
CA LEU A 63 -18.59 -6.75 -9.31
C LEU A 63 -18.62 -8.25 -9.63
N HIS A 64 -19.48 -8.98 -8.92
CA HIS A 64 -19.65 -10.43 -9.05
C HIS A 64 -20.94 -10.84 -9.77
N HIS A 65 -21.56 -9.90 -10.51
CA HIS A 65 -22.84 -10.13 -11.22
C HIS A 65 -23.94 -10.75 -10.36
N ILE A 66 -24.08 -10.30 -9.11
CA ILE A 66 -25.08 -10.86 -8.20
C ILE A 66 -26.47 -10.40 -8.60
N ASN A 67 -27.23 -11.28 -9.25
CA ASN A 67 -28.59 -11.06 -9.72
C ASN A 67 -29.64 -11.95 -9.04
N SER A 68 -29.19 -12.91 -8.22
CA SER A 68 -30.05 -13.88 -7.56
C SER A 68 -29.43 -14.32 -6.23
N LEU A 69 -30.28 -14.83 -5.34
CA LEU A 69 -29.84 -15.31 -4.03
C LEU A 69 -28.86 -16.48 -4.13
N ALA A 70 -29.04 -17.39 -5.10
CA ALA A 70 -28.14 -18.51 -5.31
C ALA A 70 -26.71 -18.05 -5.66
N VAL A 71 -26.60 -17.03 -6.53
CA VAL A 71 -25.30 -16.41 -6.85
C VAL A 71 -24.74 -15.70 -5.63
N LEU A 72 -25.56 -14.95 -4.88
CA LEU A 72 -25.13 -14.28 -3.66
C LEU A 72 -24.55 -15.26 -2.62
N GLN A 73 -25.22 -16.40 -2.40
CA GLN A 73 -24.74 -17.44 -1.48
C GLN A 73 -23.42 -18.05 -1.96
N LYS A 74 -23.31 -18.31 -3.28
CA LYS A 74 -22.07 -18.82 -3.88
C LYS A 74 -20.90 -17.85 -3.69
N VAL A 75 -21.10 -16.57 -3.96
CA VAL A 75 -20.07 -15.52 -3.82
C VAL A 75 -19.71 -15.31 -2.35
N ASN A 76 -20.70 -15.28 -1.45
CA ASN A 76 -20.50 -15.20 0.00
C ASN A 76 -19.61 -16.33 0.54
N ALA A 77 -19.80 -17.54 0.02
CA ALA A 77 -18.97 -18.70 0.37
C ALA A 77 -17.58 -18.63 -0.27
N ALA A 78 -17.49 -18.29 -1.56
CA ALA A 78 -16.23 -18.27 -2.32
C ALA A 78 -15.21 -17.27 -1.77
N HIS A 79 -15.65 -16.10 -1.32
CA HIS A 79 -14.76 -15.05 -0.79
C HIS A 79 -14.76 -14.95 0.73
N PHE A 80 -15.33 -15.95 1.43
CA PHE A 80 -15.32 -16.04 2.88
C PHE A 80 -15.85 -14.79 3.60
N HIS A 81 -16.88 -14.13 3.04
CA HIS A 81 -17.50 -12.96 3.68
C HIS A 81 -18.26 -13.34 4.98
N LYS A 82 -18.55 -14.64 5.18
CA LYS A 82 -19.19 -15.22 6.39
C LYS A 82 -20.51 -14.53 6.78
N LEU A 83 -21.24 -14.02 5.80
CA LEU A 83 -22.49 -13.30 6.05
C LEU A 83 -23.63 -14.26 6.35
N LYS A 84 -24.42 -13.92 7.36
CA LYS A 84 -25.70 -14.60 7.67
C LYS A 84 -26.78 -14.05 6.76
N LEU A 85 -26.94 -14.66 5.59
CA LEU A 85 -27.92 -14.26 4.58
C LEU A 85 -29.32 -14.81 4.93
N ASN A 86 -30.36 -14.01 4.70
CA ASN A 86 -31.74 -14.43 4.87
C ASN A 86 -32.28 -15.00 3.53
N PRO A 87 -32.61 -16.30 3.46
CA PRO A 87 -33.08 -16.91 2.21
C PRO A 87 -34.40 -16.32 1.69
N ASN A 88 -35.19 -15.70 2.56
CA ASN A 88 -36.50 -15.14 2.22
C ASN A 88 -36.43 -13.63 1.90
N ASP A 89 -35.26 -13.00 2.06
CA ASP A 89 -35.07 -11.58 1.83
C ASP A 89 -33.79 -11.34 1.01
N PHE A 90 -33.94 -11.40 -0.31
CA PHE A 90 -32.84 -11.13 -1.23
C PHE A 90 -32.37 -9.67 -1.12
N ALA A 91 -33.27 -8.71 -0.98
CA ALA A 91 -32.93 -7.29 -0.95
C ALA A 91 -32.10 -6.95 0.29
N GLY A 92 -32.54 -7.39 1.48
CA GLY A 92 -31.78 -7.22 2.72
C GLY A 92 -30.45 -7.97 2.71
N SER A 93 -30.44 -9.20 2.19
CA SER A 93 -29.19 -9.98 2.03
C SER A 93 -28.19 -9.30 1.09
N LEU A 94 -28.68 -8.70 0.00
CA LEU A 94 -27.87 -7.96 -0.96
C LEU A 94 -27.32 -6.66 -0.34
N GLN A 95 -28.12 -5.96 0.46
CA GLN A 95 -27.64 -4.77 1.18
C GLN A 95 -26.56 -5.13 2.21
N LEU A 96 -26.76 -6.22 2.95
CA LEU A 96 -25.78 -6.72 3.93
C LEU A 96 -24.45 -7.04 3.23
N TYR A 97 -24.51 -7.69 2.06
CA TYR A 97 -23.33 -7.93 1.22
C TYR A 97 -22.63 -6.64 0.79
N ARG A 98 -23.35 -5.65 0.27
CA ARG A 98 -22.75 -4.36 -0.14
C ARG A 98 -22.09 -3.63 1.03
N ASN A 99 -22.72 -3.65 2.21
CA ASN A 99 -22.15 -3.07 3.42
C ASN A 99 -20.86 -3.78 3.85
N ALA A 100 -20.82 -5.11 3.76
CA ALA A 100 -19.64 -5.89 4.06
C ALA A 100 -18.49 -5.57 3.09
N LEU A 101 -18.75 -5.55 1.78
CA LEU A 101 -17.76 -5.17 0.76
C LEU A 101 -17.23 -3.74 1.00
N GLY A 102 -18.11 -2.80 1.35
CA GLY A 102 -17.70 -1.43 1.67
C GLY A 102 -16.77 -1.41 2.88
N LEU A 103 -17.12 -2.12 3.95
CA LEU A 103 -16.29 -2.23 5.16
C LEU A 103 -14.93 -2.89 4.86
N GLU A 104 -14.92 -3.95 4.07
CA GLU A 104 -13.69 -4.61 3.64
C GLU A 104 -12.80 -3.67 2.83
N PHE A 105 -13.38 -2.94 1.86
CA PHE A 105 -12.66 -1.96 1.06
C PHE A 105 -12.04 -0.85 1.92
N ILE A 106 -12.83 -0.20 2.79
CA ILE A 106 -12.31 0.93 3.57
C ILE A 106 -11.32 0.48 4.63
N THR A 107 -11.53 -0.70 5.22
CA THR A 107 -10.56 -1.29 6.17
C THR A 107 -9.26 -1.60 5.46
N GLY A 108 -9.35 -2.20 4.28
CA GLY A 108 -8.21 -2.49 3.45
C GLY A 108 -7.45 -1.25 3.02
N TYR A 109 -8.17 -0.24 2.56
CA TYR A 109 -7.60 1.04 2.15
C TYR A 109 -6.85 1.69 3.33
N VAL A 110 -7.43 1.72 4.53
CA VAL A 110 -6.77 2.29 5.72
C VAL A 110 -5.51 1.52 6.09
N VAL A 111 -5.54 0.18 6.04
CA VAL A 111 -4.35 -0.65 6.34
C VAL A 111 -3.25 -0.41 5.31
N GLU A 112 -3.57 -0.49 4.03
CA GLU A 112 -2.58 -0.28 2.96
C GLU A 112 -2.05 1.15 2.96
N TYR A 113 -2.91 2.14 3.19
CA TYR A 113 -2.50 3.54 3.29
C TYR A 113 -1.58 3.78 4.49
N ALA A 114 -1.85 3.14 5.63
CA ALA A 114 -0.98 3.22 6.79
C ALA A 114 0.39 2.57 6.54
N LEU A 115 0.41 1.36 5.97
CA LEU A 115 1.65 0.65 5.66
C LEU A 115 2.47 1.36 4.57
N SER A 116 1.81 2.07 3.64
CA SER A 116 2.48 2.89 2.62
C SER A 116 3.37 4.00 3.20
N VAL A 117 3.11 4.42 4.44
CA VAL A 117 3.94 5.41 5.13
C VAL A 117 5.33 4.84 5.44
N ASP A 118 5.43 3.57 5.84
CA ASP A 118 6.72 2.89 6.03
C ASP A 118 7.50 2.83 4.70
N ASN A 119 6.78 2.53 3.61
CA ASN A 119 7.36 2.53 2.27
C ASN A 119 7.93 3.91 1.92
N ILE A 120 7.24 5.00 2.28
CA ILE A 120 7.73 6.38 2.09
C ILE A 120 9.02 6.62 2.86
N PHE A 121 9.12 6.19 4.12
CA PHE A 121 10.36 6.33 4.91
C PHE A 121 11.55 5.69 4.19
N VAL A 122 11.38 4.48 3.67
CA VAL A 122 12.46 3.80 2.95
C VAL A 122 12.77 4.47 1.62
N ILE A 123 11.77 5.00 0.89
CA ILE A 123 12.01 5.79 -0.32
C ILE A 123 12.84 7.06 0.00
N VAL A 124 12.51 7.77 1.08
CA VAL A 124 13.28 8.96 1.51
C VAL A 124 14.72 8.59 1.84
N LEU A 125 14.92 7.47 2.53
CA LEU A 125 16.24 6.96 2.88
C LEU A 125 17.05 6.59 1.63
N ILE A 126 16.44 5.92 0.65
CA ILE A 126 17.07 5.60 -0.63
C ILE A 126 17.46 6.90 -1.37
N PHE A 127 16.55 7.87 -1.47
CA PHE A 127 16.87 9.14 -2.14
C PHE A 127 18.02 9.88 -1.46
N THR A 128 18.07 9.84 -0.13
CA THR A 128 19.14 10.47 0.66
C THR A 128 20.46 9.74 0.46
N ALA A 129 20.47 8.42 0.56
CA ALA A 129 21.66 7.59 0.38
C ALA A 129 22.28 7.76 -1.01
N PHE A 130 21.46 7.80 -2.06
CA PHE A 130 21.92 8.00 -3.44
C PHE A 130 22.07 9.48 -3.84
N SER A 131 21.88 10.42 -2.90
CA SER A 131 21.98 11.86 -3.13
C SER A 131 21.15 12.35 -4.32
N VAL A 132 19.93 11.81 -4.46
CA VAL A 132 19.03 12.13 -5.58
C VAL A 132 18.52 13.56 -5.41
N SER A 133 18.75 14.41 -6.42
CA SER A 133 18.24 15.78 -6.37
C SER A 133 16.69 15.79 -6.37
N PRO A 134 16.04 16.66 -5.56
CA PRO A 134 14.57 16.74 -5.46
C PRO A 134 13.84 16.94 -6.79
N ARG A 135 14.50 17.50 -7.81
CA ARG A 135 13.94 17.65 -9.16
C ARG A 135 13.58 16.30 -9.80
N HIS A 136 14.32 15.24 -9.48
CA HIS A 136 14.11 13.91 -10.05
C HIS A 136 13.12 13.04 -9.24
N TYR A 137 12.73 13.45 -8.02
CA TYR A 137 11.80 12.67 -7.18
C TYR A 137 10.50 12.39 -7.89
N HIS A 138 9.95 13.41 -8.55
CA HIS A 138 8.69 13.29 -9.28
C HIS A 138 8.74 12.16 -10.32
N LYS A 139 9.82 12.11 -11.11
CA LYS A 139 9.98 11.11 -12.16
C LYS A 139 10.12 9.71 -11.60
N VAL A 140 10.96 9.54 -10.57
CA VAL A 140 11.17 8.22 -9.96
C VAL A 140 9.91 7.72 -9.27
N LEU A 141 9.22 8.58 -8.51
CA LEU A 141 7.97 8.22 -7.83
C LEU A 141 6.87 7.85 -8.83
N PHE A 142 6.77 8.56 -9.96
CA PHE A 142 5.79 8.23 -10.99
C PHE A 142 6.00 6.82 -11.57
N TRP A 143 7.22 6.52 -12.02
CA TRP A 143 7.53 5.20 -12.57
C TRP A 143 7.46 4.12 -11.49
N GLY A 144 7.88 4.43 -10.27
CA GLY A 144 7.77 3.51 -9.12
C GLY A 144 6.32 3.18 -8.78
N ILE A 145 5.40 4.16 -8.81
CA ILE A 145 3.96 3.92 -8.61
C ILE A 145 3.40 3.06 -9.75
N ALA A 146 3.73 3.37 -11.01
CA ALA A 146 3.29 2.58 -12.15
C ALA A 146 3.77 1.11 -12.05
N GLY A 147 5.04 0.91 -11.69
CA GLY A 147 5.61 -0.41 -11.42
C GLY A 147 4.91 -1.12 -10.25
N ALA A 148 4.72 -0.43 -9.12
CA ALA A 148 4.03 -0.96 -7.95
C ALA A 148 2.60 -1.42 -8.27
N VAL A 149 1.83 -0.65 -9.04
CA VAL A 149 0.48 -1.03 -9.49
C VAL A 149 0.49 -2.36 -10.26
N VAL A 150 1.42 -2.52 -11.20
CA VAL A 150 1.55 -3.75 -12.00
C VAL A 150 1.97 -4.93 -11.14
N MET A 151 3.00 -4.73 -10.29
CA MET A 151 3.49 -5.78 -9.42
C MET A 151 2.42 -6.23 -8.43
N ARG A 152 1.69 -5.29 -7.82
CA ARG A 152 0.63 -5.64 -6.89
C ARG A 152 -0.55 -6.32 -7.54
N PHE A 153 -0.93 -5.92 -8.76
CA PHE A 153 -1.88 -6.71 -9.54
C PHE A 153 -1.42 -8.17 -9.61
N ALA A 154 -0.17 -8.42 -10.03
CA ALA A 154 0.36 -9.78 -10.10
C ALA A 154 0.35 -10.49 -8.73
N PHE A 155 0.88 -9.88 -7.67
CA PHE A 155 0.97 -10.52 -6.36
C PHE A 155 -0.38 -10.75 -5.68
N ILE A 156 -1.37 -9.88 -5.87
CA ILE A 156 -2.70 -10.06 -5.29
C ILE A 156 -3.38 -11.28 -5.92
N PHE A 157 -3.38 -11.39 -7.24
CA PHE A 157 -4.00 -12.55 -7.90
C PHE A 157 -3.21 -13.83 -7.63
N LEU A 158 -1.87 -13.79 -7.66
CA LEU A 158 -1.04 -14.94 -7.27
C LEU A 158 -1.31 -15.34 -5.81
N GLY A 159 -1.31 -14.39 -4.88
CA GLY A 159 -1.60 -14.62 -3.47
C GLY A 159 -3.01 -15.19 -3.22
N SER A 160 -4.01 -14.71 -3.96
CA SER A 160 -5.39 -15.22 -3.89
C SER A 160 -5.44 -16.69 -4.29
N THR A 161 -4.81 -17.07 -5.41
CA THR A 161 -4.77 -18.48 -5.84
C THR A 161 -4.04 -19.37 -4.84
N LEU A 162 -2.98 -18.85 -4.21
CA LEU A 162 -2.22 -19.57 -3.21
C LEU A 162 -3.04 -19.81 -1.93
N ILE A 163 -3.80 -18.82 -1.48
CA ILE A 163 -4.70 -18.94 -0.31
C ILE A 163 -5.84 -19.92 -0.59
N GLU A 164 -6.41 -19.88 -1.80
CA GLU A 164 -7.48 -20.80 -2.21
C GLU A 164 -7.03 -22.26 -2.14
N HIS A 165 -5.81 -22.56 -2.56
CA HIS A 165 -5.27 -23.93 -2.53
C HIS A 165 -4.65 -24.33 -1.19
N PHE A 166 -4.07 -23.40 -0.44
CA PHE A 166 -3.31 -23.68 0.77
C PHE A 166 -3.83 -22.87 1.97
N HIS A 167 -4.89 -23.35 2.61
CA HIS A 167 -5.53 -22.62 3.71
C HIS A 167 -4.59 -22.39 4.91
N TRP A 168 -3.64 -23.30 5.15
CA TRP A 168 -2.64 -23.18 6.22
C TRP A 168 -1.69 -22.00 6.02
N ILE A 169 -1.60 -21.45 4.80
CA ILE A 169 -0.71 -20.33 4.50
C ILE A 169 -1.07 -19.08 5.31
N LEU A 170 -2.33 -18.94 5.73
CA LEU A 170 -2.77 -17.84 6.58
C LEU A 170 -2.11 -17.87 7.96
N TYR A 171 -1.80 -19.06 8.49
CA TYR A 171 -1.03 -19.17 9.74
C TYR A 171 0.43 -18.76 9.53
N LEU A 172 1.04 -19.16 8.40
CA LEU A 172 2.39 -18.74 8.05
C LEU A 172 2.48 -17.21 7.91
N PHE A 173 1.52 -16.63 7.20
CA PHE A 173 1.35 -15.19 7.04
C PHE A 173 1.10 -14.47 8.37
N GLY A 174 0.25 -15.02 9.24
CA GLY A 174 0.03 -14.47 10.57
C GLY A 174 1.30 -14.47 11.43
N ALA A 175 2.05 -15.57 11.43
CA ALA A 175 3.32 -15.68 12.15
C ALA A 175 4.37 -14.71 11.59
N PHE A 176 4.43 -14.58 10.26
CA PHE A 176 5.33 -13.64 9.59
C PHE A 176 5.01 -12.19 9.98
N LEU A 177 3.74 -11.80 9.98
CA LEU A 177 3.30 -10.45 10.38
C LEU A 177 3.60 -10.13 11.85
N VAL A 178 3.41 -11.10 12.75
CA VAL A 178 3.80 -10.92 14.16
C VAL A 178 5.31 -10.73 14.25
N TYR A 179 6.09 -11.55 13.53
CA TYR A 179 7.53 -11.44 13.50
C TYR A 179 7.99 -10.07 12.96
N THR A 180 7.41 -9.58 11.86
CA THR A 180 7.79 -8.30 11.26
C THR A 180 7.37 -7.13 12.13
N GLY A 181 6.17 -7.17 12.73
CA GLY A 181 5.74 -6.20 13.73
C GLY A 181 6.68 -6.13 14.96
N VAL A 182 7.05 -7.28 15.53
CA VAL A 182 7.99 -7.34 16.67
C VAL A 182 9.38 -6.86 16.27
N SER A 183 9.89 -7.28 15.10
CA SER A 183 11.19 -6.86 14.58
C SER A 183 11.24 -5.36 14.34
N MET A 184 10.20 -4.78 13.74
CA MET A 184 10.05 -3.34 13.52
C MET A 184 10.05 -2.58 14.85
N PHE A 185 9.32 -3.08 15.86
CA PHE A 185 9.36 -2.50 17.19
C PHE A 185 10.76 -2.56 17.81
N ILE A 186 11.44 -3.71 17.80
CA ILE A 186 12.78 -3.83 18.39
C ILE A 186 13.79 -2.91 17.70
N ASN A 187 13.73 -2.79 16.37
CA ASN A 187 14.68 -2.03 15.56
C ASN A 187 14.30 -0.55 15.34
N ARG A 188 13.17 -0.08 15.90
CA ARG A 188 12.61 1.28 15.74
C ARG A 188 13.59 2.46 15.91
N ASN A 189 14.62 2.28 16.73
CA ASN A 189 15.61 3.32 17.08
C ASN A 189 16.98 3.10 16.41
N LYS A 190 17.13 2.12 15.52
CA LYS A 190 18.37 1.95 14.77
C LYS A 190 18.39 2.96 13.62
N ASP A 191 19.49 3.69 13.49
CA ASP A 191 19.74 4.50 12.31
C ASP A 191 19.96 3.56 11.13
N GLU A 192 18.93 3.47 10.28
CA GLU A 192 18.98 2.73 9.02
C GLU A 192 19.81 3.58 8.04
N ASN A 193 21.13 3.38 8.02
CA ASN A 193 21.97 3.97 6.98
C ASN A 193 22.08 2.99 5.81
N ILE A 194 21.54 3.37 4.65
CA ILE A 194 21.75 2.63 3.40
C ILE A 194 23.10 3.06 2.83
N ASP A 195 24.02 2.12 2.68
CA ASP A 195 25.25 2.30 1.93
C ASP A 195 25.02 1.92 0.45
N PRO A 196 24.98 2.90 -0.48
CA PRO A 196 24.74 2.65 -1.90
C PRO A 196 25.76 1.72 -2.54
N GLU A 197 27.04 1.84 -2.19
CA GLU A 197 28.12 1.08 -2.82
C GLU A 197 28.08 -0.39 -2.40
N ASN A 198 27.66 -0.64 -1.16
CA ASN A 198 27.53 -1.99 -0.64
C ASN A 198 26.16 -2.63 -0.83
N HIS A 199 25.18 -1.88 -1.32
CA HIS A 199 23.82 -2.37 -1.51
C HIS A 199 23.75 -3.56 -2.48
N LYS A 200 23.09 -4.65 -2.07
CA LYS A 200 23.03 -5.91 -2.84
C LYS A 200 22.47 -5.70 -4.24
N VAL A 201 21.44 -4.86 -4.37
CA VAL A 201 20.79 -4.55 -5.65
C VAL A 201 21.76 -3.78 -6.56
N VAL A 202 22.53 -2.83 -6.02
CA VAL A 202 23.53 -2.09 -6.80
C VAL A 202 24.63 -3.03 -7.28
N LYS A 203 25.14 -3.90 -6.41
CA LYS A 203 26.15 -4.90 -6.78
C LYS A 203 25.65 -5.86 -7.86
N LEU A 204 24.40 -6.33 -7.74
CA LEU A 204 23.78 -7.21 -8.73
C LEU A 204 23.59 -6.49 -10.07
N ALA A 205 23.03 -5.29 -10.03
CA ALA A 205 22.76 -4.49 -11.21
C ALA A 205 24.05 -4.09 -11.92
N SER A 206 25.09 -3.65 -11.19
CA SER A 206 26.42 -3.36 -11.75
C SER A 206 27.16 -4.58 -12.27
N ARG A 207 26.80 -5.80 -11.82
CA ARG A 207 27.35 -7.05 -12.34
C ARG A 207 26.72 -7.44 -13.68
N TYR A 208 25.41 -7.25 -13.85
CA TYR A 208 24.69 -7.65 -15.06
C TYR A 208 24.53 -6.53 -16.09
N PHE A 209 24.56 -5.27 -15.67
CA PHE A 209 24.32 -4.09 -16.51
C PHE A 209 25.47 -3.10 -16.40
N SER A 210 25.72 -2.36 -17.48
CA SER A 210 26.70 -1.27 -17.47
C SER A 210 26.09 -0.03 -16.85
N VAL A 211 26.62 0.38 -15.69
CA VAL A 211 26.15 1.54 -14.94
C VAL A 211 27.06 2.73 -15.25
N HIS A 212 26.45 3.86 -15.63
CA HIS A 212 27.16 5.12 -15.75
C HIS A 212 27.26 5.78 -14.35
N PRO A 213 28.45 6.21 -13.89
CA PRO A 213 28.63 6.70 -12.52
C PRO A 213 27.98 8.07 -12.24
N GLN A 214 27.58 8.83 -13.25
CA GLN A 214 27.05 10.19 -13.08
C GLN A 214 25.55 10.28 -13.38
N PHE A 215 24.89 11.23 -12.71
CA PHE A 215 23.51 11.60 -13.03
C PHE A 215 23.47 12.41 -14.33
N GLU A 216 22.64 11.96 -15.28
CA GLU A 216 22.50 12.54 -16.61
C GLU A 216 21.14 13.22 -16.77
N GLY A 217 20.86 14.14 -15.84
CA GLY A 217 19.54 14.77 -15.67
C GLY A 217 18.45 13.73 -15.38
N ASP A 218 17.30 13.88 -16.04
CA ASP A 218 16.15 12.97 -15.90
C ASP A 218 16.31 11.64 -16.64
N ARG A 219 17.41 11.37 -17.35
CA ARG A 219 17.52 10.17 -18.18
C ARG A 219 17.78 8.93 -17.34
N PHE A 220 17.02 7.86 -17.58
CA PHE A 220 17.26 6.54 -16.99
C PHE A 220 18.35 5.75 -17.71
N PHE A 221 18.54 6.02 -19.00
CA PHE A 221 19.54 5.39 -19.83
C PHE A 221 20.25 6.46 -20.66
N VAL A 222 21.55 6.28 -20.83
CA VAL A 222 22.39 7.11 -21.68
C VAL A 222 23.19 6.23 -22.63
N ASN A 223 23.51 6.75 -23.81
CA ASN A 223 24.37 6.06 -24.75
C ASN A 223 25.74 6.71 -24.70
N ILE A 224 26.75 5.97 -24.26
CA ILE A 224 28.14 6.43 -24.16
C ILE A 224 28.99 5.46 -24.97
N ASN A 225 29.70 5.99 -25.97
CA ASN A 225 30.55 5.22 -26.88
C ASN A 225 29.82 4.03 -27.55
N GLY A 226 28.55 4.23 -27.96
CA GLY A 226 27.73 3.21 -28.61
C GLY A 226 27.13 2.16 -27.66
N LYS A 227 27.43 2.22 -26.36
CA LYS A 227 26.88 1.33 -25.34
C LYS A 227 25.77 2.01 -24.55
N LYS A 228 24.60 1.39 -24.50
CA LYS A 228 23.49 1.83 -23.63
C LYS A 228 23.86 1.50 -22.18
N MET A 229 24.05 2.54 -21.38
CA MET A 229 24.38 2.47 -19.96
C MET A 229 23.20 2.96 -19.12
N MET A 230 23.05 2.35 -17.96
CA MET A 230 22.02 2.67 -16.98
C MET A 230 22.50 3.78 -16.06
N THR A 231 21.68 4.78 -15.79
CA THR A 231 22.06 5.88 -14.89
C THR A 231 21.78 5.51 -13.43
N PRO A 232 22.38 6.22 -12.45
CA PRO A 232 22.07 6.03 -11.04
C PRO A 232 20.59 6.26 -10.73
N LEU A 233 19.90 7.10 -11.52
CA LEU A 233 18.48 7.37 -11.34
C LEU A 233 17.60 6.13 -11.62
N PHE A 234 17.98 5.29 -12.59
CA PHE A 234 17.27 4.04 -12.85
C PHE A 234 17.60 2.98 -11.80
N LEU A 235 18.83 2.95 -11.28
CA LEU A 235 19.16 2.09 -10.13
C LEU A 235 18.29 2.41 -8.93
N VAL A 236 18.10 3.68 -8.63
CA VAL A 236 17.22 4.14 -7.54
C VAL A 236 15.78 3.66 -7.79
N LEU A 237 15.25 3.84 -9.00
CA LEU A 237 13.91 3.34 -9.37
C LEU A 237 13.80 1.82 -9.12
N LEU A 238 14.78 1.05 -9.60
CA LEU A 238 14.80 -0.40 -9.45
C LEU A 238 14.88 -0.83 -7.97
N ILE A 239 15.65 -0.14 -7.15
CA ILE A 239 15.70 -0.40 -5.71
C ILE A 239 14.34 -0.11 -5.07
N ILE A 240 13.69 1.01 -5.42
CA ILE A 240 12.36 1.35 -4.90
C ILE A 240 11.33 0.27 -5.27
N GLU A 241 11.31 -0.18 -6.53
CA GLU A 241 10.38 -1.24 -6.97
C GLU A 241 10.65 -2.57 -6.25
N LEU A 242 11.91 -2.96 -6.07
CA LEU A 242 12.26 -4.16 -5.31
C LEU A 242 11.92 -4.05 -3.83
N THR A 243 12.05 -2.87 -3.24
CA THR A 243 11.65 -2.65 -1.86
C THR A 243 10.13 -2.69 -1.72
N ASP A 244 9.35 -2.11 -2.64
CA ASP A 244 7.88 -2.25 -2.62
C ASP A 244 7.47 -3.72 -2.74
N LEU A 245 8.18 -4.51 -3.56
CA LEU A 245 8.00 -5.95 -3.63
C LEU A 245 8.26 -6.63 -2.27
N VAL A 246 9.30 -6.24 -1.54
CA VAL A 246 9.56 -6.74 -0.18
C VAL A 246 8.42 -6.33 0.77
N PHE A 247 7.95 -5.09 0.70
CA PHE A 247 6.82 -4.62 1.52
C PHE A 247 5.48 -5.28 1.16
N ALA A 248 5.31 -5.74 -0.08
CA ALA A 248 4.16 -6.53 -0.48
C ALA A 248 4.06 -7.83 0.34
N VAL A 249 5.19 -8.36 0.84
CA VAL A 249 5.21 -9.57 1.68
C VAL A 249 4.56 -9.32 3.05
N ASP A 250 4.58 -8.09 3.58
CA ASP A 250 3.84 -7.74 4.80
C ASP A 250 2.39 -7.33 4.48
N SER A 251 2.24 -6.40 3.55
CA SER A 251 0.94 -5.78 3.28
C SER A 251 -0.09 -6.73 2.65
N ILE A 252 0.31 -7.61 1.72
CA ILE A 252 -0.60 -8.53 1.05
C ILE A 252 -1.23 -9.56 2.01
N PRO A 253 -0.45 -10.24 2.87
CA PRO A 253 -1.02 -11.03 3.94
C PRO A 253 -1.99 -10.27 4.85
N ALA A 254 -1.63 -9.03 5.20
CA ALA A 254 -2.43 -8.20 6.09
C ALA A 254 -3.81 -7.87 5.48
N ILE A 255 -3.86 -7.48 4.20
CA ILE A 255 -5.13 -7.22 3.52
C ILE A 255 -5.95 -8.49 3.31
N PHE A 256 -5.30 -9.63 3.03
CA PHE A 256 -6.01 -10.91 2.96
C PHE A 256 -6.61 -11.32 4.31
N SER A 257 -6.15 -10.79 5.45
CA SER A 257 -6.82 -11.00 6.74
C SER A 257 -8.19 -10.31 6.87
N ILE A 258 -8.45 -9.33 5.99
CA ILE A 258 -9.67 -8.53 5.98
C ILE A 258 -10.68 -9.11 5.01
N THR A 259 -10.25 -9.43 3.79
CA THR A 259 -11.10 -9.99 2.75
C THR A 259 -10.32 -11.00 1.90
N LYS A 260 -11.02 -12.01 1.38
CA LYS A 260 -10.48 -12.97 0.40
C LYS A 260 -10.95 -12.67 -1.01
N ASP A 261 -11.65 -11.55 -1.21
CA ASP A 261 -12.04 -11.07 -2.53
C ASP A 261 -10.85 -10.32 -3.17
N PRO A 262 -10.15 -10.91 -4.16
CA PRO A 262 -8.97 -10.30 -4.77
C PRO A 262 -9.27 -8.96 -5.43
N TYR A 263 -10.53 -8.70 -5.82
CA TYR A 263 -10.92 -7.42 -6.42
C TYR A 263 -11.00 -6.31 -5.38
N ILE A 264 -11.59 -6.57 -4.21
CA ILE A 264 -11.63 -5.61 -3.11
C ILE A 264 -10.21 -5.35 -2.57
N VAL A 265 -9.39 -6.41 -2.48
CA VAL A 265 -7.96 -6.29 -2.18
C VAL A 265 -7.29 -5.36 -3.19
N PHE A 266 -7.45 -5.62 -4.49
CA PHE A 266 -6.86 -4.82 -5.55
C PHE A 266 -7.31 -3.36 -5.53
N PHE A 267 -8.62 -3.09 -5.45
CA PHE A 267 -9.13 -1.72 -5.43
C PHE A 267 -8.61 -0.94 -4.24
N SER A 268 -8.71 -1.50 -3.04
CA SER A 268 -8.25 -0.84 -1.81
C SER A 268 -6.76 -0.48 -1.88
N ASN A 269 -5.95 -1.37 -2.44
CA ASN A 269 -4.52 -1.20 -2.61
C ASN A 269 -4.15 -0.11 -3.62
N ILE A 270 -4.81 -0.11 -4.78
CA ILE A 270 -4.59 0.89 -5.82
C ILE A 270 -4.96 2.29 -5.32
N PHE A 271 -6.09 2.45 -4.64
CA PHE A 271 -6.45 3.75 -4.07
C PHE A 271 -5.41 4.22 -3.04
N ALA A 272 -4.82 3.31 -2.25
CA ALA A 272 -3.75 3.64 -1.32
C ALA A 272 -2.45 4.08 -2.05
N ILE A 273 -2.02 3.34 -3.08
CA ILE A 273 -0.80 3.63 -3.84
C ILE A 273 -0.89 4.90 -4.66
N LEU A 274 -2.04 5.18 -5.29
CA LEU A 274 -2.17 6.39 -6.11
C LEU A 274 -1.99 7.67 -5.28
N GLY A 275 -2.34 7.63 -3.98
CA GLY A 275 -2.07 8.72 -3.03
C GLY A 275 -0.62 8.83 -2.54
N LEU A 276 0.25 7.86 -2.86
CA LEU A 276 1.61 7.78 -2.33
C LEU A 276 2.45 9.01 -2.71
N ARG A 277 2.32 9.52 -3.95
CA ARG A 277 3.10 10.67 -4.41
C ARG A 277 2.82 11.92 -3.58
N SER A 278 1.55 12.25 -3.35
CA SER A 278 1.20 13.42 -2.55
C SER A 278 1.56 13.21 -1.08
N MET A 279 1.41 11.99 -0.57
CA MET A 279 1.84 11.62 0.78
C MET A 279 3.36 11.72 0.96
N PHE A 280 4.16 11.34 -0.04
CA PHE A 280 5.61 11.48 -0.01
C PHE A 280 6.01 12.95 0.21
N PHE A 281 5.47 13.86 -0.61
CA PHE A 281 5.78 15.29 -0.47
C PHE A 281 5.18 15.89 0.80
N LEU A 282 4.07 15.35 1.32
CA LEU A 282 3.54 15.76 2.61
C LEU A 282 4.50 15.33 3.73
N LEU A 283 4.88 14.06 3.76
CA LEU A 283 5.67 13.44 4.82
C LEU A 283 7.10 13.94 4.88
N VAL A 284 7.80 14.12 3.76
CA VAL A 284 9.18 14.66 3.75
C VAL A 284 9.31 15.97 4.53
N ASN A 285 8.26 16.80 4.57
CA ASN A 285 8.26 18.09 5.26
C ASN A 285 7.92 18.00 6.76
N ILE A 286 7.45 16.86 7.22
CA ILE A 286 6.93 16.65 8.59
C ILE A 286 7.46 15.37 9.23
N ILE A 287 8.40 14.68 8.57
CA ILE A 287 8.90 13.34 8.92
C ILE A 287 9.42 13.29 10.36
N ASP A 288 10.12 14.33 10.80
CA ASP A 288 10.68 14.47 12.14
C ASP A 288 9.61 14.59 13.24
N LYS A 289 8.37 14.91 12.87
CA LYS A 289 7.24 15.06 13.80
C LYS A 289 6.53 13.76 14.11
N PHE A 290 6.81 12.67 13.38
CA PHE A 290 6.07 11.40 13.47
C PHE A 290 6.92 10.25 14.02
N HIS A 291 7.68 10.50 15.10
CA HIS A 291 8.61 9.51 15.65
C HIS A 291 7.94 8.23 16.18
N TYR A 292 6.70 8.29 16.70
CA TYR A 292 5.98 7.08 17.16
C TYR A 292 5.24 6.35 16.05
N LEU A 293 5.29 6.82 14.80
CA LEU A 293 4.56 6.18 13.72
C LEU A 293 5.10 4.78 13.42
N LYS A 294 6.44 4.58 13.45
CA LYS A 294 7.04 3.23 13.35
C LYS A 294 6.52 2.28 14.46
N VAL A 295 6.28 2.79 15.67
CA VAL A 295 5.69 2.01 16.78
C VAL A 295 4.22 1.66 16.51
N GLY A 296 3.45 2.63 15.98
CA GLY A 296 2.06 2.39 15.57
C GLY A 296 1.95 1.32 14.48
N LEU A 297 2.80 1.38 13.46
CA LEU A 297 2.83 0.39 12.37
C LEU A 297 3.26 -0.99 12.87
N ALA A 298 4.25 -1.06 13.75
CA ALA A 298 4.66 -2.31 14.40
C ALA A 298 3.50 -2.95 15.19
N ALA A 299 2.77 -2.15 15.97
CA ALA A 299 1.60 -2.61 16.72
C ALA A 299 0.46 -3.06 15.79
N LEU A 300 0.25 -2.35 14.66
CA LEU A 300 -0.72 -2.70 13.65
C LEU A 300 -0.40 -4.06 13.00
N LEU A 301 0.85 -4.28 12.58
CA LEU A 301 1.29 -5.56 11.99
C LEU A 301 1.14 -6.72 12.98
N ALA A 302 1.58 -6.53 14.22
CA ALA A 302 1.45 -7.53 15.27
C ALA A 302 -0.03 -7.85 15.57
N PHE A 303 -0.90 -6.84 15.62
CA PHE A 303 -2.34 -7.04 15.81
C PHE A 303 -2.96 -7.84 14.66
N ILE A 304 -2.68 -7.47 13.41
CA ILE A 304 -3.22 -8.17 12.24
C ILE A 304 -2.69 -9.62 12.20
N GLY A 305 -1.39 -9.81 12.41
CA GLY A 305 -0.79 -11.15 12.44
C GLY A 305 -1.38 -12.03 13.53
N LEU A 306 -1.57 -11.48 14.74
CA LEU A 306 -2.20 -12.22 15.84
C LEU A 306 -3.66 -12.56 15.55
N LYS A 307 -4.43 -11.63 14.96
CA LYS A 307 -5.80 -11.89 14.49
C LYS A 307 -5.84 -13.04 13.48
N MET A 308 -4.89 -13.10 12.55
CA MET A 308 -4.80 -14.18 11.57
C MET A 308 -4.50 -15.53 12.22
N LEU A 309 -3.56 -15.57 13.16
CA LEU A 309 -3.20 -16.80 13.90
C LEU A 309 -4.35 -17.30 14.78
N LEU A 310 -5.07 -16.38 15.41
CA LEU A 310 -6.15 -16.66 16.35
C LEU A 310 -7.53 -16.49 15.69
N ALA A 311 -7.67 -16.79 14.39
CA ALA A 311 -8.88 -16.50 13.63
C ALA A 311 -10.17 -17.06 14.28
N GLU A 312 -10.14 -18.30 14.76
CA GLU A 312 -11.28 -18.93 15.46
C GLU A 312 -11.62 -18.22 16.77
N TYR A 313 -10.61 -17.89 17.58
CA TYR A 313 -10.80 -17.18 18.84
C TYR A 313 -11.26 -15.73 18.64
N ALA A 314 -10.71 -15.05 17.63
CA ALA A 314 -11.11 -13.70 17.25
C ALA A 314 -12.60 -13.66 16.88
N GLU A 315 -13.10 -14.68 16.19
CA GLU A 315 -14.53 -14.82 15.87
C GLU A 315 -15.39 -15.05 17.12
N LEU A 316 -14.95 -15.88 18.07
CA LEU A 316 -15.66 -16.11 19.33
C LEU A 316 -15.80 -14.84 20.18
N VAL A 317 -14.77 -13.99 20.21
CA VAL A 317 -14.80 -12.68 20.91
C VAL A 317 -15.54 -11.61 20.08
N GLY A 318 -16.01 -11.95 18.88
CA GLY A 318 -16.77 -11.09 17.99
C GLY A 318 -15.93 -10.02 17.30
N LEU A 319 -14.63 -10.26 17.09
CA LEU A 319 -13.71 -9.36 16.40
C LEU A 319 -13.95 -9.42 14.88
N ASN A 320 -15.02 -8.76 14.45
CA ASN A 320 -15.37 -8.62 13.04
C ASN A 320 -14.54 -7.52 12.35
N THR A 321 -14.74 -7.36 11.04
CA THR A 321 -14.04 -6.34 10.23
C THR A 321 -14.24 -4.92 10.75
N ALA A 322 -15.45 -4.56 11.20
CA ALA A 322 -15.73 -3.24 11.76
C ALA A 322 -14.96 -2.97 13.06
N ARG A 323 -14.91 -3.94 13.99
CA ARG A 323 -14.09 -3.81 15.21
C ARG A 323 -12.60 -3.79 14.91
N SER A 324 -12.15 -4.57 13.92
CA SER A 324 -10.76 -4.54 13.44
C SER A 324 -10.40 -3.14 12.95
N LEU A 325 -11.26 -2.52 12.14
CA LEU A 325 -11.07 -1.17 11.63
C LEU A 325 -10.96 -0.15 12.76
N LEU A 326 -11.84 -0.21 13.78
CA LEU A 326 -11.77 0.69 14.92
C LEU A 326 -10.45 0.55 15.71
N ILE A 327 -9.97 -0.68 15.91
CA ILE A 327 -8.68 -0.93 16.57
C ILE A 327 -7.52 -0.37 15.72
N ILE A 328 -7.53 -0.62 14.41
CA ILE A 328 -6.54 -0.09 13.47
C ILE A 328 -6.51 1.45 13.51
N LEU A 329 -7.68 2.09 13.41
CA LEU A 329 -7.79 3.54 13.51
C LEU A 329 -7.32 4.06 14.86
N ALA A 330 -7.64 3.37 15.96
CA ALA A 330 -7.18 3.76 17.29
C ALA A 330 -5.65 3.69 17.40
N ILE A 331 -5.01 2.61 16.93
CA ILE A 331 -3.54 2.48 16.92
C ILE A 331 -2.91 3.64 16.13
N LEU A 332 -3.43 3.94 14.94
CA LEU A 332 -2.90 5.00 14.09
C LEU A 332 -3.11 6.38 14.73
N LEU A 333 -4.31 6.68 15.22
CA LEU A 333 -4.62 7.96 15.86
C LEU A 333 -3.80 8.17 17.13
N ILE A 334 -3.63 7.14 17.96
CA ILE A 334 -2.80 7.21 19.17
C ILE A 334 -1.34 7.45 18.78
N SER A 335 -0.81 6.77 17.76
CA SER A 335 0.58 6.97 17.32
C SER A 335 0.84 8.38 16.78
N VAL A 336 -0.12 8.93 16.03
CA VAL A 336 -0.06 10.30 15.52
C VAL A 336 -0.19 11.31 16.66
N ALA A 337 -1.19 11.16 17.52
CA ALA A 337 -1.41 12.06 18.65
C ALA A 337 -0.22 12.05 19.62
N ALA A 338 0.32 10.88 19.94
CA ALA A 338 1.52 10.75 20.78
C ALA A 338 2.74 11.46 20.15
N SER A 339 2.92 11.32 18.83
CA SER A 339 4.03 12.01 18.13
C SER A 339 3.91 13.53 18.15
N LEU A 340 2.68 14.06 18.10
CA LEU A 340 2.42 15.50 18.16
C LEU A 340 2.50 16.06 19.59
N LEU A 341 2.06 15.30 20.59
CA LEU A 341 2.07 15.71 22.00
C LEU A 341 3.46 15.57 22.64
N PHE A 342 4.26 14.60 22.20
CA PHE A 342 5.61 14.31 22.71
C PHE A 342 6.66 14.39 21.57
N PRO A 343 6.94 15.59 21.04
CA PRO A 343 7.93 15.76 19.98
C PRO A 343 9.35 15.47 20.46
N LYS A 344 10.18 14.87 19.60
CA LYS A 344 11.59 14.54 19.90
C LYS A 344 12.41 15.82 20.15
N ASN A 345 13.26 15.81 21.18
CA ASN A 345 14.03 16.99 21.57
C ASN A 345 15.09 17.34 20.49
N LYS A 346 15.26 18.64 20.18
CA LYS A 346 16.12 19.11 19.07
C LYS A 346 17.60 18.70 19.19
N GLU A 347 18.06 18.34 20.38
CA GLU A 347 19.43 17.87 20.61
C GLU A 347 19.66 16.41 20.21
N GLU A 348 18.62 15.57 20.20
CA GLU A 348 18.71 14.18 19.71
C GLU A 348 18.63 14.10 18.18
N ILE A 349 17.96 15.05 17.53
CA ILE A 349 17.86 15.13 16.06
C ILE A 349 19.21 15.47 15.40
N LYS A 350 20.14 16.08 16.14
CA LYS A 350 21.50 16.40 15.64
C LYS A 350 22.52 15.27 15.81
N ARG A 351 22.15 14.17 16.47
CA ARG A 351 23.08 13.07 16.82
C ARG A 351 22.83 11.76 16.06
N GLY A 352 21.71 11.65 15.34
CA GLY A 352 21.47 10.64 14.29
C GLY A 352 21.48 11.32 12.94
#